data_AF-A0A165QDM5-F1
#
_entry.id   AF-A0A165QDM5-F1
#
_cell.length_a   1.000
_cell.length_b   1.000
_cell.length_c   1.000
_cell.angle_alpha   90.00
_cell.angle_beta   90.00
_cell.angle_gamma   90.00
#
_symmetry.space_group_name_H-M   'P 1'
#
loop_
_entity.id
_entity.type
_entity.pdbx_description
1 polymer ?
#
loop_
_entity_poly.entity_id
_entity_poly.type
_entity_poly.pdbx_seq_one_letter_code
_entity_poly.pdbx_strand_id
1 'polypeptide(L)'
;MSPYDEKLELCLSDALPSESCHIISTAQARLYHAPFRQCRWASTGLQGLLVFGKELESEGYWFRILYSSAKKVVWAHNIPKGMKYEKDKPFFHVFAGASRQYGFRFEDDDEADEFFDAVTKNLALLKPVTNKKKRSFLGSRRQTPVVISAPSQGSFVHLAHISLDEKGFVDASENVNPEWLRLFGQSGN
;
A
#
# COMPACT_ATOMS: atom_id res chain seq x y z
N MET A 1 17.56 7.86 -26.73
CA MET A 1 16.54 8.73 -26.13
C MET A 1 15.40 8.89 -27.13
N SER A 2 14.17 8.57 -26.75
CA SER A 2 13.01 8.90 -27.57
C SER A 2 12.76 10.42 -27.51
N PRO A 3 12.33 11.08 -28.60
CA PRO A 3 11.93 12.50 -28.56
C PRO A 3 10.81 12.79 -27.55
N TYR A 4 10.09 11.76 -27.08
CA TYR A 4 9.14 11.87 -25.98
C TYR A 4 9.83 12.10 -24.63
N ASP A 5 10.92 11.39 -24.33
CA ASP A 5 11.67 11.54 -23.07
C ASP A 5 12.24 12.95 -22.91
N GLU A 6 12.84 13.51 -23.96
CA GLU A 6 13.42 14.87 -23.91
C GLU A 6 12.36 15.93 -23.58
N LYS A 7 11.16 15.79 -24.17
CA LYS A 7 10.04 16.69 -23.88
C LYS A 7 9.53 16.52 -22.46
N LEU A 8 9.53 15.30 -21.91
CA LEU A 8 9.13 15.02 -20.54
C LEU A 8 10.12 15.64 -19.54
N GLU A 9 11.41 15.43 -19.73
CA GLU A 9 12.48 15.99 -18.88
C GLU A 9 12.42 17.53 -18.81
N LEU A 10 12.13 18.19 -19.94
CA LEU A 10 11.96 19.64 -20.02
C LEU A 10 10.69 20.16 -19.31
N CYS A 11 9.63 19.35 -19.20
CA CYS A 11 8.43 19.74 -18.47
C CYS A 11 8.58 19.53 -16.96
N LEU A 12 9.33 18.49 -16.57
CA LEU A 12 9.59 18.15 -15.19
C LEU A 12 10.51 19.18 -14.53
N SER A 13 11.60 19.55 -15.20
CA SER A 13 12.57 20.56 -14.71
C SER A 13 11.98 21.96 -14.54
N ASP A 14 11.02 22.36 -15.37
CA ASP A 14 10.33 23.66 -15.28
C ASP A 14 9.29 23.67 -14.14
N ALA A 15 8.52 22.59 -14.00
CA ALA A 15 7.43 22.51 -13.02
C ALA A 15 7.88 22.12 -11.61
N LEU A 16 9.03 21.44 -11.49
CA LEU A 16 9.58 20.90 -10.25
C LEU A 16 11.05 21.30 -10.15
N PRO A 17 11.43 22.18 -9.19
CA PRO A 17 12.84 22.50 -8.98
C PRO A 17 13.57 21.22 -8.57
N SER A 18 14.42 20.71 -9.46
CA SER A 18 15.17 19.47 -9.33
C SER A 18 16.16 19.48 -8.16
N GLU A 19 16.45 20.66 -7.58
CA GLU A 19 17.33 20.81 -6.42
C GLU A 19 16.68 20.38 -5.10
N SER A 20 15.34 20.40 -5.00
CA SER A 20 14.63 20.02 -3.76
C SER A 20 13.88 18.69 -3.88
N CYS A 21 13.63 18.23 -5.10
CA CYS A 21 12.78 17.07 -5.38
C CYS A 21 13.50 16.01 -6.24
N HIS A 22 13.36 14.74 -5.87
CA HIS A 22 13.81 13.61 -6.68
C HIS A 22 12.61 12.86 -7.27
N ILE A 23 12.58 12.77 -8.60
CA ILE A 23 11.53 12.06 -9.35
C ILE A 23 11.88 10.58 -9.38
N ILE A 24 10.92 9.74 -9.05
CA ILE A 24 11.11 8.29 -8.93
C ILE A 24 10.48 7.57 -10.12
N SER A 25 9.27 7.96 -10.50
CA SER A 25 8.54 7.34 -11.61
C SER A 25 7.51 8.30 -12.20
N THR A 26 7.25 8.16 -13.49
CA THR A 26 6.31 8.97 -14.26
C THR A 26 5.46 8.07 -15.15
N ALA A 27 4.20 8.44 -15.38
CA ALA A 27 3.28 7.70 -16.25
C ALA A 27 2.11 8.59 -16.69
N GLN A 28 1.46 8.31 -17.83
CA GLN A 28 0.24 9.02 -18.21
C GLN A 28 -0.97 8.46 -17.45
N ALA A 29 -1.71 9.33 -16.74
CA ALA A 29 -2.88 8.90 -15.97
C ALA A 29 -3.98 9.96 -15.85
N ARG A 30 -5.18 9.48 -15.51
CA ARG A 30 -6.37 10.27 -15.21
C ARG A 30 -6.79 10.06 -13.76
N LEU A 31 -7.17 11.14 -13.08
CA LEU A 31 -7.55 11.11 -11.67
C LEU A 31 -9.07 10.96 -11.48
N TYR A 32 -9.42 9.99 -10.66
CA TYR A 32 -10.77 9.74 -10.17
C TYR A 32 -10.82 9.89 -8.64
N HIS A 33 -12.00 10.19 -8.12
CA HIS A 33 -12.23 10.18 -6.67
C HIS A 33 -13.52 9.43 -6.33
N ALA A 34 -13.59 8.87 -5.12
CA ALA A 34 -14.78 8.25 -4.58
C ALA A 34 -14.98 8.66 -3.10
N PRO A 35 -16.21 8.92 -2.66
CA PRO A 35 -16.52 9.05 -1.23
C PRO A 35 -16.30 7.72 -0.49
N PHE A 36 -15.82 7.74 0.75
CA PHE A 36 -15.62 6.50 1.52
C PHE A 36 -16.91 5.68 1.75
N ARG A 37 -18.07 6.35 1.85
CA ARG A 37 -19.36 5.70 2.13
C ARG A 37 -20.07 5.16 0.89
N GLN A 38 -19.66 5.60 -0.28
CA GLN A 38 -20.29 5.24 -1.55
C GLN A 38 -19.18 4.91 -2.53
N CYS A 39 -19.02 3.62 -2.85
CA CYS A 39 -18.02 3.12 -3.80
C CYS A 39 -18.36 3.51 -5.26
N ARG A 40 -18.74 4.76 -5.49
CA ARG A 40 -19.03 5.32 -6.81
C ARG A 40 -17.89 6.27 -7.19
N TRP A 41 -17.10 5.83 -8.17
CA TRP A 41 -16.02 6.61 -8.73
C TRP A 41 -16.57 7.73 -9.64
N ALA A 42 -16.09 8.95 -9.40
CA ALA A 42 -16.37 10.12 -10.21
C ALA A 42 -15.08 10.63 -10.86
N SER A 43 -15.16 11.03 -12.13
CA SER A 43 -14.03 11.64 -12.82
C SER A 43 -13.79 13.03 -12.27
N THR A 44 -12.53 13.37 -11.99
CA THR A 44 -12.17 14.74 -11.58
C THR A 44 -12.00 15.68 -12.78
N GLY A 45 -11.93 15.12 -14.00
CA GLY A 45 -11.54 15.83 -15.21
C GLY A 45 -10.04 16.13 -15.32
N LEU A 46 -9.25 15.80 -14.29
CA LEU A 46 -7.81 16.02 -14.28
C LEU A 46 -7.09 14.81 -14.90
N GLN A 47 -6.24 15.08 -15.88
CA GLN A 47 -5.46 14.10 -16.60
C GLN A 47 -4.13 14.69 -17.06
N GLY A 48 -3.15 13.82 -17.25
CA GLY A 48 -1.85 14.17 -17.83
C GLY A 48 -0.73 13.30 -17.27
N LEU A 49 0.47 13.88 -17.18
CA LEU A 49 1.63 13.17 -16.68
C LEU A 49 1.57 13.10 -15.15
N LEU A 50 1.33 11.91 -14.61
CA LEU A 50 1.45 11.61 -13.19
C LEU A 50 2.92 11.40 -12.84
N VAL A 51 3.36 12.05 -11.78
CA VAL A 51 4.73 12.01 -11.28
C VAL A 51 4.69 11.59 -9.82
N PHE A 52 5.46 10.55 -9.51
CA PHE A 52 5.79 10.14 -8.16
C PHE A 52 7.19 10.61 -7.83
N GLY A 53 7.31 11.39 -6.75
CA GLY A 53 8.59 11.93 -6.31
C GLY A 53 8.72 11.94 -4.80
N LYS A 54 9.94 12.22 -4.34
CA LYS A 54 10.28 12.45 -2.94
C LYS A 54 10.89 13.84 -2.77
N GLU A 55 10.60 14.48 -1.65
CA GLU A 55 11.29 15.68 -1.20
C GLU A 55 12.64 15.28 -0.57
N LEU A 56 13.73 15.96 -0.95
CA LEU A 56 15.07 15.72 -0.43
C LEU A 56 15.21 16.17 1.03
N GLU A 57 14.58 17.29 1.41
CA GLU A 57 14.71 17.85 2.77
C GLU A 57 13.79 17.19 3.80
N SER A 58 12.59 16.76 3.42
CA SER A 58 11.56 16.30 4.36
C SER A 58 11.29 14.78 4.33
N GLU A 59 12.04 14.02 3.51
CA GLU A 59 11.85 12.58 3.28
C GLU A 59 10.38 12.18 2.98
N GLY A 60 9.58 13.14 2.51
CA GLY A 60 8.17 12.97 2.20
C GLY A 60 7.98 12.60 0.75
N TYR A 61 7.05 11.68 0.47
CA TYR A 61 6.67 11.36 -0.90
C TYR A 61 5.44 12.13 -1.33
N TRP A 62 5.30 12.36 -2.63
CA TRP A 62 4.17 13.06 -3.19
C TRP A 62 3.78 12.52 -4.57
N PHE A 63 2.54 12.77 -4.94
CA PHE A 63 2.03 12.60 -6.30
C PHE A 63 1.67 13.97 -6.88
N ARG A 64 2.05 14.22 -8.13
CA ARG A 64 1.65 15.42 -8.87
C ARG A 64 1.20 15.03 -10.27
N ILE A 65 0.15 15.68 -10.78
CA ILE A 65 -0.26 15.55 -12.18
C ILE A 65 0.06 16.85 -12.89
N LEU A 66 0.78 16.76 -14.01
CA LEU A 66 1.08 17.87 -14.90
C LEU A 66 0.17 17.82 -16.12
N TYR A 67 -0.35 18.97 -16.51
CA TYR A 67 -1.11 19.09 -17.75
C TYR A 67 -0.17 18.97 -18.96
N SER A 68 -0.42 17.98 -19.81
CA SER A 68 0.44 17.66 -20.97
C SER A 68 0.67 18.86 -21.91
N SER A 69 -0.31 19.75 -22.05
CA SER A 69 -0.22 20.91 -22.94
C SER A 69 0.36 22.18 -22.31
N ALA A 70 0.35 22.31 -20.98
CA ALA A 70 0.60 23.59 -20.31
C ALA A 70 1.73 23.56 -19.28
N LYS A 71 2.43 22.43 -19.13
CA LYS A 71 3.55 22.22 -18.19
C LYS A 71 3.24 22.65 -16.75
N LYS A 72 1.97 22.70 -16.39
CA LYS A 72 1.50 23.20 -15.10
C LYS A 72 1.05 22.03 -14.25
N VAL A 73 1.44 22.04 -12.98
CA VAL A 73 0.90 21.13 -11.97
C VAL A 73 -0.58 21.47 -11.74
N VAL A 74 -1.47 20.54 -12.13
CA VAL A 74 -2.93 20.70 -11.96
C VAL A 74 -3.46 20.01 -10.72
N TRP A 75 -2.68 19.09 -10.16
CA TRP A 75 -3.04 18.39 -8.94
C TRP A 75 -1.78 17.98 -8.19
N ALA A 76 -1.83 18.06 -6.86
CA ALA A 76 -0.75 17.66 -5.98
C ALA A 76 -1.33 16.98 -4.74
N HIS A 77 -0.66 15.93 -4.27
CA HIS A 77 -1.03 15.19 -3.07
C HIS A 77 0.21 14.71 -2.34
N ASN A 78 0.32 15.08 -1.06
CA ASN A 78 1.38 14.60 -0.19
C ASN A 78 0.98 13.24 0.40
N ILE A 79 1.89 12.28 0.35
CA ILE A 79 1.62 10.92 0.80
C ILE A 79 1.91 10.83 2.30
N PRO A 80 0.90 10.54 3.14
CA PRO A 80 1.12 10.35 4.56
C PRO A 80 1.89 9.05 4.85
N LYS A 81 2.61 9.02 5.98
CA LYS A 81 3.32 7.81 6.43
C LYS A 81 2.33 6.67 6.66
N GLY A 82 2.64 5.49 6.13
CA GLY A 82 1.78 4.31 6.23
C GLY A 82 0.57 4.32 5.28
N MET A 83 0.50 5.24 4.30
CA MET A 83 -0.52 5.17 3.25
C MET A 83 -0.43 3.84 2.51
N LYS A 84 -1.59 3.21 2.30
CA LYS A 84 -1.71 2.00 1.49
C LYS A 84 -2.02 2.39 0.04
N TYR A 85 -1.22 1.89 -0.88
CA TYR A 85 -1.43 1.99 -2.33
C TYR A 85 -1.77 0.59 -2.84
N GLU A 86 -2.90 0.44 -3.54
CA GLU A 86 -3.41 -0.85 -4.00
C GLU A 86 -3.71 -0.82 -5.49
N LYS A 87 -3.49 -1.95 -6.14
CA LYS A 87 -3.80 -2.17 -7.55
C LYS A 87 -5.16 -2.89 -7.62
N ASP A 88 -6.23 -2.13 -7.86
CA ASP A 88 -7.58 -2.68 -8.04
C ASP A 88 -7.68 -3.41 -9.39
N LYS A 89 -7.07 -2.83 -10.43
CA LYS A 89 -6.94 -3.39 -11.79
C LYS A 89 -5.56 -3.07 -12.36
N PRO A 90 -5.10 -3.79 -13.41
CA PRO A 90 -3.84 -3.47 -14.10
C PRO A 90 -3.69 -1.98 -14.46
N PHE A 91 -4.74 -1.37 -15.03
CA PHE A 91 -4.78 0.06 -15.37
C PHE A 91 -5.31 0.97 -14.24
N PHE A 92 -5.72 0.45 -13.08
CA PHE A 92 -6.42 1.25 -12.06
C PHE A 92 -5.89 1.01 -10.66
N HIS A 93 -5.18 2.01 -10.14
CA HIS A 93 -4.65 1.98 -8.78
C HIS A 93 -5.44 2.91 -7.87
N VAL A 94 -5.57 2.53 -6.62
CA VAL A 94 -6.39 3.20 -5.63
C VAL A 94 -5.62 3.43 -4.34
N PHE A 95 -5.88 4.56 -3.71
CA PHE A 95 -5.34 4.90 -2.40
C PHE A 95 -6.32 5.75 -1.60
N ALA A 96 -6.18 5.68 -0.27
CA ALA A 96 -6.99 6.48 0.64
C ALA A 96 -6.31 7.83 0.91
N GLY A 97 -7.03 8.92 0.65
CA GLY A 97 -6.67 10.25 1.14
C GLY A 97 -7.27 10.52 2.52
N ALA A 98 -7.25 11.78 2.95
CA ALA A 98 -7.80 12.17 4.26
C ALA A 98 -9.33 12.13 4.32
N SER A 99 -10.02 12.55 3.26
CA SER A 99 -11.49 12.69 3.24
C SER A 99 -12.20 11.84 2.18
N ARG A 100 -11.45 11.34 1.19
CA ARG A 100 -11.96 10.58 0.04
C ARG A 100 -10.92 9.58 -0.44
N GLN A 101 -11.35 8.59 -1.21
CA GLN A 101 -10.45 7.72 -1.97
C GLN A 101 -10.13 8.36 -3.31
N TYR A 102 -8.93 8.11 -3.78
CA TYR A 102 -8.45 8.53 -5.09
C TYR A 102 -8.06 7.31 -5.90
N GLY A 103 -8.22 7.43 -7.21
CA GLY A 103 -7.89 6.39 -8.16
C GLY A 103 -7.18 6.97 -9.36
N PHE A 104 -6.06 6.40 -9.73
CA PHE A 104 -5.36 6.73 -10.97
C PHE A 104 -5.71 5.68 -12.02
N ARG A 105 -6.22 6.15 -13.16
CA ARG A 105 -6.42 5.32 -14.34
C ARG A 105 -5.29 5.61 -15.33
N PHE A 106 -4.45 4.61 -15.57
CA PHE A 106 -3.32 4.70 -16.51
C PHE A 106 -3.80 4.46 -17.94
N GLU A 107 -3.06 5.00 -18.91
CA GLU A 107 -3.33 4.75 -20.35
C GLU A 107 -2.69 3.45 -20.83
N ASP A 108 -1.63 2.99 -20.16
CA ASP A 108 -0.89 1.76 -20.45
C ASP A 108 -0.75 0.89 -19.18
N ASP A 109 -0.91 -0.43 -19.33
CA ASP A 109 -0.89 -1.38 -18.23
C ASP A 109 0.54 -1.70 -17.74
N ASP A 110 1.53 -1.64 -18.63
CA ASP A 110 2.94 -1.89 -18.30
C ASP A 110 3.50 -0.68 -17.53
N GLU A 111 3.24 0.55 -17.99
CA GLU A 111 3.58 1.78 -17.23
C GLU A 111 2.92 1.78 -15.84
N ALA A 112 1.68 1.28 -15.74
CA ALA A 112 1.00 1.15 -14.47
C ALA A 112 1.74 0.17 -13.55
N ASP A 113 2.11 -1.01 -14.02
CA ASP A 113 2.81 -1.99 -13.18
C ASP A 113 4.15 -1.45 -12.67
N GLU A 114 4.93 -0.83 -13.54
CA GLU A 114 6.19 -0.17 -13.18
C GLU A 114 5.97 0.93 -12.13
N PHE A 115 4.95 1.76 -12.30
CA PHE A 115 4.60 2.81 -11.36
C PHE A 115 4.17 2.23 -9.99
N PHE A 116 3.37 1.17 -9.99
CA PHE A 116 2.93 0.50 -8.76
C PHE A 116 4.09 -0.10 -7.98
N ASP A 117 5.02 -0.75 -8.67
CA ASP A 117 6.20 -1.35 -8.08
C ASP A 117 7.14 -0.26 -7.50
N ALA A 118 7.37 0.83 -8.24
CA ALA A 118 8.14 1.97 -7.76
C ALA A 118 7.53 2.59 -6.49
N VAL A 119 6.21 2.83 -6.47
CA VAL A 119 5.49 3.36 -5.31
C VAL A 119 5.57 2.39 -4.12
N THR A 120 5.30 1.11 -4.35
CA THR A 120 5.27 0.09 -3.28
C THR A 120 6.65 -0.12 -2.66
N LYS A 121 7.71 -0.17 -3.48
CA LYS A 121 9.10 -0.28 -3.00
C LYS A 121 9.47 0.89 -2.10
N ASN A 122 9.15 2.11 -2.51
CA ASN A 122 9.50 3.33 -1.76
C ASN A 122 8.63 3.50 -0.50
N LEU A 123 7.32 3.22 -0.58
CA LEU A 123 6.43 3.28 0.59
C LEU A 123 6.67 2.12 1.58
N ALA A 124 7.17 0.97 1.12
CA ALA A 124 7.54 -0.13 2.02
C ALA A 124 8.72 0.23 2.94
N LEU A 125 9.60 1.14 2.52
CA LEU A 125 10.66 1.69 3.37
C LEU A 125 10.10 2.55 4.52
N LEU A 126 8.88 3.06 4.38
CA LEU A 126 8.19 3.82 5.42
C LEU A 126 7.36 2.94 6.37
N LYS A 127 7.41 1.61 6.23
CA LYS A 127 6.80 0.73 7.24
C LYS A 127 7.58 0.89 8.54
N PRO A 128 6.92 1.15 9.69
CA PRO A 128 7.61 1.08 10.96
C PRO A 128 8.27 -0.30 11.04
N VAL A 129 9.55 -0.31 11.42
CA VAL A 129 10.35 -1.52 11.65
C VAL A 129 9.64 -2.36 12.71
N THR A 130 8.68 -3.18 12.29
CA THR A 130 8.35 -4.38 13.02
C THR A 130 9.49 -5.31 12.67
N ASN A 131 10.30 -5.57 13.69
CA ASN A 131 11.53 -6.35 13.64
C ASN A 131 11.18 -7.81 13.28
N LYS A 132 10.81 -8.07 12.02
CA LYS A 132 10.67 -9.41 11.48
C LYS A 132 12.10 -9.90 11.24
N LYS A 133 12.64 -10.56 12.26
CA LYS A 133 13.92 -11.29 12.18
C LYS A 133 13.94 -12.10 10.88
N LYS A 134 14.71 -11.62 9.90
CA LYS A 134 15.07 -12.39 8.71
C LYS A 134 15.96 -13.54 9.19
N ARG A 135 15.40 -14.74 9.32
CA ARG A 135 16.21 -15.96 9.29
C ARG A 135 16.64 -16.14 7.84
N SER A 136 17.87 -15.73 7.53
CA SER A 136 18.54 -16.09 6.29
C SER A 136 18.69 -17.60 6.24
N PHE A 137 17.97 -18.26 5.34
CA PHE A 137 18.34 -19.60 4.88
C PHE A 137 18.86 -19.48 3.45
N LEU A 138 20.18 -19.60 3.32
CA LEU A 138 20.83 -19.99 2.08
C LEU A 138 20.21 -21.31 1.61
N GLY A 139 19.76 -21.38 0.36
CA GLY A 139 19.30 -22.62 -0.24
C GLY A 139 18.47 -22.39 -1.49
N SER A 140 19.15 -22.34 -2.63
CA SER A 140 18.52 -22.45 -3.96
C SER A 140 17.59 -23.67 -4.01
N ARG A 141 16.29 -23.47 -4.28
CA ARG A 141 15.45 -24.54 -4.82
C ARG A 141 14.27 -24.00 -5.60
N ARG A 142 14.17 -24.49 -6.84
CA ARG A 142 13.07 -24.32 -7.80
C ARG A 142 11.72 -24.48 -7.10
N GLN A 143 10.82 -23.53 -7.33
CA GLN A 143 9.43 -23.63 -6.89
C GLN A 143 8.76 -24.79 -7.65
N THR A 144 8.29 -25.77 -6.89
CA THR A 144 7.32 -26.77 -7.35
C THR A 144 5.98 -26.42 -6.70
N PRO A 145 4.85 -26.79 -7.32
CA PRO A 145 3.53 -26.38 -6.84
C PRO A 145 3.28 -26.88 -5.41
N VAL A 146 2.77 -25.98 -4.56
CA VAL A 146 2.50 -26.24 -3.15
C VAL A 146 1.33 -27.23 -3.06
N VAL A 147 1.64 -28.47 -2.69
CA VAL A 147 0.65 -29.43 -2.20
C VAL A 147 0.55 -29.29 -0.67
N ILE A 148 -0.66 -29.06 -0.16
CA ILE A 148 -0.94 -29.07 1.28
C ILE A 148 -0.76 -30.51 1.75
N SER A 149 0.40 -30.82 2.32
CA SER A 149 0.67 -32.13 2.89
C SER A 149 0.16 -32.19 4.33
N ALA A 150 -0.14 -33.40 4.79
CA ALA A 150 -0.56 -33.65 6.17
C ALA A 150 0.51 -33.14 7.16
N PRO A 151 0.10 -32.62 8.34
CA PRO A 151 1.05 -32.19 9.36
C PRO A 151 1.95 -33.35 9.78
N SER A 152 3.19 -33.05 10.16
CA SER A 152 4.14 -34.08 10.59
C SER A 152 3.64 -34.78 11.85
N GLN A 153 3.81 -36.10 11.90
CA GLN A 153 3.38 -36.93 13.01
C GLN A 153 4.06 -36.46 14.30
N GLY A 154 3.28 -36.02 15.29
CA GLY A 154 3.78 -35.45 16.55
C GLY A 154 3.97 -33.92 16.57
N SER A 155 3.62 -33.19 15.51
CA SER A 155 3.69 -31.72 15.49
C SER A 155 2.45 -31.01 16.06
N PHE A 156 1.50 -31.76 16.61
CA PHE A 156 0.30 -31.18 17.20
C PHE A 156 0.64 -30.60 18.58
N VAL A 157 0.55 -29.28 18.69
CA VAL A 157 0.72 -28.56 19.95
C VAL A 157 -0.66 -28.15 20.43
N HIS A 158 -1.05 -28.62 21.62
CA HIS A 158 -2.27 -28.18 22.26
C HIS A 158 -2.08 -26.70 22.68
N LEU A 159 -2.74 -25.76 22.01
CA LEU A 159 -2.48 -24.33 22.20
C LEU A 159 -3.30 -23.72 23.35
N ALA A 160 -4.60 -24.04 23.41
CA ALA A 160 -5.53 -23.56 24.44
C ALA A 160 -6.91 -24.21 24.27
N HIS A 161 -7.62 -24.44 25.37
CA HIS A 161 -9.05 -24.81 25.40
C HIS A 161 -9.76 -24.00 26.49
N ILE A 162 -11.04 -23.68 26.26
CA ILE A 162 -11.93 -23.02 27.22
C ILE A 162 -13.19 -23.89 27.33
N SER A 163 -13.51 -24.31 28.54
CA SER A 163 -14.70 -25.07 28.92
C SER A 163 -15.66 -24.19 29.71
N LEU A 164 -16.92 -24.61 29.85
CA LEU A 164 -17.80 -24.11 30.90
C LEU A 164 -17.92 -25.19 31.98
N ASP A 165 -17.72 -24.79 33.23
CA ASP A 165 -17.99 -25.62 34.39
C ASP A 165 -19.50 -25.85 34.55
N GLU A 166 -19.86 -26.88 35.32
CA GLU A 166 -21.24 -27.21 35.71
C GLU A 166 -21.96 -26.04 36.41
N LYS A 167 -21.21 -25.06 36.90
CA LYS A 167 -21.68 -23.84 37.57
C LYS A 167 -21.85 -22.65 36.62
N GLY A 168 -21.64 -22.84 35.31
CA GLY A 168 -21.79 -21.81 34.28
C GLY A 168 -20.62 -20.82 34.20
N PHE A 169 -19.50 -21.10 34.87
CA PHE A 169 -18.29 -20.28 34.80
C PHE A 169 -17.34 -20.79 33.73
N VAL A 170 -16.54 -19.89 33.15
CA VAL A 170 -15.51 -20.25 32.17
C VAL A 170 -14.30 -20.86 32.88
N ASP A 171 -13.99 -22.10 32.53
CA ASP A 171 -12.75 -22.79 32.92
C ASP A 171 -11.80 -22.81 31.72
N ALA A 172 -10.53 -22.49 31.91
CA ALA A 172 -9.59 -22.34 30.80
C ALA A 172 -8.27 -23.03 31.10
N SER A 173 -7.70 -23.67 30.08
CA SER A 173 -6.37 -24.28 30.15
C SER A 173 -5.30 -23.23 30.50
N GLU A 174 -4.27 -23.65 31.24
CA GLU A 174 -3.17 -22.84 31.79
C GLU A 174 -2.46 -21.92 30.76
N ASN A 175 -2.59 -22.24 29.48
CA ASN A 175 -1.96 -21.51 28.37
C ASN A 175 -2.85 -20.43 27.73
N VAL A 176 -4.03 -20.14 28.31
CA VAL A 176 -4.92 -19.04 27.90
C VAL A 176 -4.46 -17.73 28.54
N ASN A 177 -4.36 -16.68 27.71
CA ASN A 177 -3.93 -15.37 28.18
C ASN A 177 -4.95 -14.79 29.20
N PRO A 178 -4.49 -14.38 30.41
CA PRO A 178 -5.38 -13.93 31.49
C PRO A 178 -6.18 -12.67 31.17
N GLU A 179 -5.74 -11.83 30.23
CA GLU A 179 -6.51 -10.65 29.80
C GLU A 179 -7.81 -11.03 29.06
N TRP A 180 -7.86 -12.21 28.43
CA TRP A 180 -9.07 -12.69 27.74
C TRP A 180 -10.11 -13.20 28.73
N LEU A 181 -9.67 -13.79 29.85
CA LEU A 181 -10.56 -14.27 30.92
C LEU A 181 -11.33 -13.12 31.58
N ARG A 182 -10.73 -11.92 31.68
CA ARG A 182 -11.39 -10.73 32.24
C ARG A 182 -12.59 -10.26 31.42
N LEU A 183 -12.62 -10.53 30.11
CA LEU A 183 -13.74 -10.16 29.24
C LEU A 183 -14.97 -11.04 29.49
N PHE A 184 -14.77 -12.31 29.87
CA PHE A 184 -15.86 -13.24 30.16
C PHE A 184 -16.42 -13.12 31.58
N GLY A 185 -15.71 -12.43 32.49
CA GLY A 185 -16.10 -12.27 33.89
C GLY A 185 -17.01 -11.06 34.21
N GLN A 186 -17.43 -10.27 33.22
CA GLN A 186 -18.09 -8.97 33.46
C GLN A 186 -19.62 -8.91 33.21
N SER A 187 -20.32 -10.03 33.07
CA SER A 187 -21.79 -10.05 32.92
C SER A 187 -22.46 -10.92 33.98
N GLY A 188 -22.47 -10.44 35.22
CA GLY A 188 -23.12 -11.10 36.34
C GLY A 188 -23.46 -10.15 37.48
N ASN A 189 -24.30 -9.15 37.20
CA ASN A 189 -25.21 -8.55 38.18
C ASN A 189 -26.43 -7.97 37.46
#